data_AF-A0A1C7GXK6-F1
#
_entry.id   AF-A0A1C7GXK6-F1
#
_cell.length_a   1.000
_cell.length_b   1.000
_cell.length_c   1.000
_cell.angle_alpha   90.00
_cell.angle_beta   90.00
_cell.angle_gamma   90.00
#
_symmetry.space_group_name_H-M   'P 1'
#
loop_
_entity.id
_entity.type
_entity.pdbx_description
1 polymer ?
#
loop_
_entity_poly.entity_id
_entity_poly.type
_entity_poly.pdbx_seq_one_letter_code
_entity_poly.pdbx_strand_id
1 'polypeptide(L)'
;MCKKGYCIICHRDNQELSDEHVIPEAIGGYYHIYNVCKNCNSKLGDHVDKLLLNHWLIKAARHEKSLKGYKGHIPNPLIGEGSLSTGEKVRVEQDDDGKISVRFIPTSPEVSDDGKSFKIQVDAKDEKTVPKIRTKILKRHNIDETKVQIVADYQVVKIDRPEVRMQFAIDIKSYKIGLLKIAYEFAADKIKGYTDDPIAKIYASILRDGNPDRLDEAFFEGDGMTNANLNILESIIDNSNTDRHILLLANLHEKLYCIVKLFDKFCQMIRMSDSSYGEDGLVLLAINDFASHKCDFYSPTDLIKVTSYCEFTMFKLNDEGQAYLDAQISKEGISFACTKDHDNILYDCKGNPVCTESILLLALEKLKLIKDENHTSGKISATYIIPFGYHYLCMPEGKLLMVKEITKVNEFIKI
;
A
#
# COMPACT_ATOMS: atom_id res chain seq x y z
N MET A 1 -2.45 -10.75 33.86
CA MET A 1 -2.51 -9.34 34.33
C MET A 1 -2.51 -8.45 33.10
N CYS A 2 -3.52 -7.60 32.92
CA CYS A 2 -3.51 -6.65 31.80
C CYS A 2 -2.47 -5.55 32.07
N LYS A 3 -1.61 -5.28 31.09
CA LYS A 3 -0.55 -4.27 31.19
C LYS A 3 -1.19 -2.89 31.27
N LYS A 4 -0.87 -2.15 32.35
CA LYS A 4 -1.24 -0.74 32.46
C LYS A 4 -0.14 0.14 31.89
N GLY A 5 -0.50 1.26 31.26
CA GLY A 5 0.47 2.25 30.81
C GLY A 5 -0.17 3.47 30.15
N TYR A 6 0.65 4.22 29.42
CA TYR A 6 0.24 5.42 28.68
C TYR A 6 -0.46 5.04 27.37
N CYS A 7 -1.58 5.71 27.08
CA CYS A 7 -2.29 5.55 25.82
C CYS A 7 -2.04 6.71 24.86
N ILE A 8 -1.52 6.42 23.67
CA ILE A 8 -1.19 7.42 22.66
C ILE A 8 -2.41 8.15 22.07
N ILE A 9 -3.62 7.62 22.17
CA ILE A 9 -4.83 8.26 21.63
C ILE A 9 -5.48 9.22 22.63
N CYS A 10 -5.65 8.78 23.88
CA CYS A 10 -6.31 9.60 24.91
C CYS A 10 -5.35 10.41 25.78
N HIS A 11 -4.05 10.18 25.67
CA HIS A 11 -2.98 10.84 26.43
C HIS A 11 -3.16 10.71 27.94
N ARG A 12 -3.52 9.49 28.38
CA ARG A 12 -3.70 9.15 29.80
C ARG A 12 -2.81 8.00 30.20
N ASP A 13 -2.22 8.11 31.38
CA ASP A 13 -1.51 7.03 32.06
C ASP A 13 -2.45 6.02 32.72
N ASN A 14 -1.87 4.92 33.19
CA ASN A 14 -2.54 3.87 33.95
C ASN A 14 -3.76 3.25 33.25
N GLN A 15 -3.78 3.28 31.92
CA GLN A 15 -4.83 2.69 31.09
C GLN A 15 -4.56 1.21 30.84
N GLU A 16 -5.61 0.42 30.73
CA GLU A 16 -5.52 -0.98 30.31
C GLU A 16 -5.24 -1.06 28.80
N LEU A 17 -4.01 -1.45 28.45
CA LEU A 17 -3.54 -1.49 27.07
C LEU A 17 -4.05 -2.73 26.34
N SER A 18 -4.22 -2.60 25.03
CA SER A 18 -4.69 -3.64 24.13
C SER A 18 -3.67 -3.91 23.02
N ASP A 19 -3.86 -5.04 22.35
CA ASP A 19 -3.24 -5.34 21.07
C ASP A 19 -4.00 -4.61 19.96
N GLU A 20 -3.38 -3.58 19.38
CA GLU A 20 -3.95 -2.72 18.34
C GLU A 20 -3.25 -3.00 17.01
N HIS A 21 -4.04 -3.23 15.96
CA HIS A 21 -3.50 -3.42 14.61
C HIS A 21 -3.39 -2.06 13.92
N VAL A 22 -2.19 -1.59 13.63
CA VAL A 22 -1.98 -0.27 13.01
C VAL A 22 -2.70 -0.18 11.68
N ILE A 23 -2.49 -1.19 10.82
CA ILE A 23 -3.29 -1.42 9.62
C ILE A 23 -4.37 -2.45 9.99
N PRO A 24 -5.65 -2.25 9.65
CA PRO A 24 -6.69 -3.20 10.04
C PRO A 24 -6.42 -4.63 9.54
N GLU A 25 -6.58 -5.61 10.43
CA GLU A 25 -6.40 -7.04 10.13
C GLU A 25 -7.23 -7.49 8.90
N ALA A 26 -8.44 -6.94 8.74
CA ALA A 26 -9.35 -7.28 7.65
C ALA A 26 -8.84 -6.91 6.24
N ILE A 27 -7.81 -6.08 6.15
CA ILE A 27 -7.11 -5.78 4.89
C ILE A 27 -5.69 -6.37 4.85
N GLY A 28 -5.33 -7.23 5.81
CA GLY A 28 -4.03 -7.88 5.86
C GLY A 28 -3.00 -7.15 6.72
N GLY A 29 -3.40 -6.36 7.71
CA GLY A 29 -2.45 -5.75 8.63
C GLY A 29 -1.85 -6.75 9.64
N TYR A 30 -0.52 -6.80 9.71
CA TYR A 30 0.30 -7.62 10.63
C TYR A 30 1.21 -6.76 11.52
N TYR A 31 1.05 -5.44 11.50
CA TYR A 31 1.78 -4.53 12.38
C TYR A 31 0.93 -4.17 13.60
N HIS A 32 1.41 -4.59 14.78
CA HIS A 32 0.73 -4.41 16.05
C HIS A 32 1.48 -3.43 16.95
N ILE A 33 0.73 -2.67 17.73
CA ILE A 33 1.23 -1.80 18.80
C ILE A 33 0.48 -2.07 20.10
N TYR A 34 1.13 -1.76 21.22
CA TYR A 34 0.65 -2.12 22.56
C TYR A 34 0.50 -0.90 23.48
N ASN A 35 0.39 0.29 22.90
CA ASN A 35 0.29 1.58 23.59
C ASN A 35 -1.06 2.28 23.33
N VAL A 36 -2.08 1.53 22.91
CA VAL A 36 -3.48 1.99 22.79
C VAL A 36 -4.32 1.28 23.85
N CYS A 37 -5.21 2.00 24.53
CA CYS A 37 -6.07 1.40 25.55
C CYS A 37 -7.31 0.75 24.92
N LYS A 38 -7.90 -0.22 25.63
CA LYS A 38 -9.09 -0.96 25.15
C LYS A 38 -10.26 -0.07 24.70
N ASN A 39 -10.51 1.04 25.41
CA ASN A 39 -11.59 1.96 25.06
C ASN A 39 -11.29 2.69 23.74
N CYS A 40 -10.07 3.21 23.58
CA CYS A 40 -9.65 3.85 22.34
C CYS A 40 -9.65 2.87 21.17
N ASN A 41 -9.04 1.69 21.32
CA ASN A 41 -9.02 0.64 20.30
C ASN A 41 -10.45 0.30 19.83
N SER A 42 -11.38 0.02 20.75
CA SER A 42 -12.78 -0.25 20.39
C SER A 42 -13.42 0.90 19.60
N LYS A 43 -13.15 2.16 19.97
CA LYS A 43 -13.68 3.32 19.24
C LYS A 43 -13.06 3.46 17.86
N LEU A 44 -11.76 3.23 17.72
CA LEU A 44 -11.07 3.24 16.43
C LEU A 44 -11.67 2.19 15.50
N GLY A 45 -11.86 0.96 15.98
CA GLY A 45 -12.52 -0.09 15.20
C GLY A 45 -13.93 0.30 14.72
N ASP A 46 -14.75 0.85 15.63
CA ASP A 46 -16.16 1.14 15.35
C ASP A 46 -16.40 2.40 14.50
N HIS A 47 -15.57 3.43 14.66
CA HIS A 47 -15.82 4.77 14.09
C HIS A 47 -14.73 5.23 13.11
N VAL A 48 -13.54 4.63 13.12
CA VAL A 48 -12.41 5.05 12.27
C VAL A 48 -12.13 3.99 11.21
N ASP A 49 -11.71 2.79 11.60
CA ASP A 49 -11.36 1.71 10.67
C ASP A 49 -12.55 1.27 9.84
N LYS A 50 -13.75 1.26 10.45
CA LYS A 50 -15.00 0.94 9.77
C LYS A 50 -15.25 1.79 8.53
N LEU A 51 -14.83 3.06 8.52
CA LEU A 51 -15.03 3.96 7.38
C LEU A 51 -14.12 3.58 6.22
N LEU A 52 -12.85 3.26 6.50
CA LEU A 52 -11.91 2.73 5.51
C LEU A 52 -12.35 1.36 5.00
N LEU A 53 -12.67 0.42 5.90
CA LEU A 53 -13.08 -0.95 5.57
C LEU A 53 -14.39 -1.03 4.77
N ASN A 54 -15.27 -0.03 4.92
CA ASN A 54 -16.50 0.03 4.16
C ASN A 54 -16.39 0.73 2.81
N HIS A 55 -15.26 1.39 2.53
CA HIS A 55 -14.99 2.03 1.26
C HIS A 55 -15.04 1.01 0.11
N TRP A 56 -15.65 1.38 -1.01
CA TRP A 56 -15.89 0.46 -2.13
C TRP A 56 -14.59 -0.14 -2.67
N LEU A 57 -13.54 0.67 -2.88
CA LEU A 57 -12.23 0.19 -3.35
C LEU A 57 -11.58 -0.81 -2.37
N ILE A 58 -11.76 -0.63 -1.05
CA ILE A 58 -11.25 -1.59 -0.06
C ILE A 58 -12.04 -2.88 -0.11
N LYS A 59 -13.38 -2.83 -0.23
CA LYS A 59 -14.19 -4.05 -0.43
C LYS A 59 -13.78 -4.80 -1.69
N ALA A 60 -13.53 -4.07 -2.78
CA ALA A 60 -13.08 -4.66 -4.04
C ALA A 60 -11.70 -5.33 -3.90
N ALA A 61 -10.73 -4.65 -3.30
CA ALA A 61 -9.40 -5.23 -3.04
C ALA A 61 -9.50 -6.46 -2.13
N ARG A 62 -10.30 -6.41 -1.06
CA ARG A 62 -10.52 -7.57 -0.18
C ARG A 62 -11.15 -8.75 -0.91
N HIS A 63 -12.09 -8.50 -1.82
CA HIS A 63 -12.68 -9.54 -2.66
C HIS A 63 -11.66 -10.16 -3.62
N GLU A 64 -10.94 -9.31 -4.37
CA GLU A 64 -9.90 -9.71 -5.32
C GLU A 64 -8.82 -10.57 -4.66
N LYS A 65 -8.38 -10.17 -3.47
CA LYS A 65 -7.33 -10.82 -2.69
C LYS A 65 -7.83 -11.91 -1.73
N SER A 66 -9.14 -12.19 -1.72
CA SER A 66 -9.77 -13.16 -0.82
C SER A 66 -9.50 -12.94 0.69
N LEU A 67 -9.42 -11.67 1.11
CA LEU A 67 -9.08 -11.28 2.49
C LEU A 67 -10.30 -11.34 3.41
N LYS A 68 -10.24 -12.28 4.35
CA LYS A 68 -11.25 -12.51 5.39
C LYS A 68 -11.06 -11.50 6.52
N GLY A 69 -12.17 -10.92 6.98
CA GLY A 69 -12.15 -10.20 8.26
C GLY A 69 -12.26 -11.18 9.43
N TYR A 70 -12.26 -10.66 10.66
CA TYR A 70 -12.40 -11.43 11.90
C TYR A 70 -13.56 -12.44 11.89
N LYS A 71 -14.71 -12.08 11.29
CA LYS A 71 -15.90 -12.95 11.17
C LYS A 71 -15.84 -13.96 10.02
N GLY A 72 -14.70 -14.08 9.32
CA GLY A 72 -14.51 -14.98 8.18
C GLY A 72 -15.16 -14.50 6.87
N HIS A 73 -15.91 -13.40 6.89
CA HIS A 73 -16.63 -12.88 5.71
C HIS A 73 -15.73 -12.04 4.78
N ILE A 74 -15.78 -12.37 3.49
CA ILE A 74 -15.18 -11.61 2.39
C ILE A 74 -16.31 -10.78 1.75
N PRO A 75 -16.24 -9.44 1.79
CA PRO A 75 -17.26 -8.61 1.15
C PRO A 75 -17.15 -8.73 -0.37
N ASN A 76 -18.28 -8.72 -1.06
CA ASN A 76 -18.32 -8.64 -2.52
C ASN A 76 -18.85 -7.25 -2.94
N PRO A 77 -18.05 -6.46 -3.69
CA PRO A 77 -18.42 -5.08 -4.05
C PRO A 77 -19.58 -4.99 -5.04
N LEU A 78 -19.99 -6.11 -5.66
CA LEU A 78 -21.06 -6.20 -6.66
C LEU A 78 -22.40 -6.67 -6.08
N ILE A 79 -22.49 -6.86 -4.75
CA ILE A 79 -23.72 -7.25 -4.07
C ILE A 79 -24.49 -6.02 -3.64
N GLY A 80 -25.79 -5.98 -3.94
CA GLY A 80 -26.62 -4.84 -3.64
C GLY A 80 -27.87 -4.75 -4.50
N GLU A 81 -28.55 -3.62 -4.38
CA GLU A 81 -29.74 -3.31 -5.18
C GLU A 81 -29.34 -2.77 -6.55
N GLY A 82 -30.18 -3.04 -7.55
CA GLY A 82 -30.05 -2.55 -8.90
C GLY A 82 -31.40 -2.56 -9.61
N SER A 83 -31.36 -2.36 -10.93
CA SER A 83 -32.55 -2.39 -11.77
C SER A 83 -32.28 -3.13 -13.07
N LEU A 84 -33.29 -3.83 -13.58
CA LEU A 84 -33.28 -4.36 -14.94
C LEU A 84 -33.44 -3.22 -15.97
N SER A 85 -33.15 -3.50 -17.23
CA SER A 85 -33.35 -2.56 -18.35
C SER A 85 -34.81 -2.11 -18.51
N THR A 86 -35.74 -2.94 -18.07
CA THR A 86 -37.19 -2.69 -18.04
C THR A 86 -37.65 -1.86 -16.83
N GLY A 87 -36.74 -1.55 -15.89
CA GLY A 87 -36.97 -0.63 -14.77
C GLY A 87 -37.30 -1.31 -13.44
N GLU A 88 -37.55 -2.62 -13.42
CA GLU A 88 -37.86 -3.34 -12.18
C GLU A 88 -36.65 -3.43 -11.26
N LYS A 89 -36.90 -3.30 -9.95
CA LYS A 89 -35.88 -3.38 -8.91
C LYS A 89 -35.49 -4.83 -8.65
N VAL A 90 -34.19 -5.06 -8.58
CA VAL A 90 -33.61 -6.37 -8.30
C VAL A 90 -32.52 -6.25 -7.25
N ARG A 91 -32.17 -7.38 -6.64
CA ARG A 91 -31.03 -7.51 -5.74
C ARG A 91 -30.08 -8.54 -6.31
N VAL A 92 -28.80 -8.17 -6.43
CA VAL A 92 -27.72 -9.11 -6.70
C VAL A 92 -27.31 -9.73 -5.38
N GLU A 93 -27.34 -11.05 -5.30
CA GLU A 93 -27.02 -11.87 -4.12
C GLU A 93 -25.90 -12.86 -4.46
N GLN A 94 -25.13 -13.27 -3.45
CA GLN A 94 -24.11 -14.32 -3.56
C GLN A 94 -24.46 -15.42 -2.55
N ASP A 95 -24.40 -16.68 -2.98
CA ASP A 95 -24.54 -17.83 -2.08
C ASP A 95 -23.19 -18.27 -1.47
N ASP A 96 -23.23 -19.27 -0.59
CA ASP A 96 -22.06 -19.77 0.13
C ASP A 96 -21.00 -20.40 -0.81
N ASP A 97 -21.41 -20.86 -2.00
CA ASP A 97 -20.52 -21.37 -3.05
C ASP A 97 -19.92 -20.25 -3.91
N GLY A 98 -20.23 -18.99 -3.60
CA GLY A 98 -19.74 -17.81 -4.30
C GLY A 98 -20.50 -17.50 -5.59
N LYS A 99 -21.59 -18.21 -5.89
CA LYS A 99 -22.37 -18.03 -7.11
C LYS A 99 -23.29 -16.82 -6.99
N ILE A 100 -23.24 -15.99 -8.03
CA ILE A 100 -24.04 -14.78 -8.13
C ILE A 100 -25.42 -15.12 -8.69
N SER A 101 -26.45 -14.59 -8.06
CA SER A 101 -27.84 -14.67 -8.52
C SER A 101 -28.52 -13.33 -8.42
N VAL A 102 -29.54 -13.12 -9.25
CA VAL A 102 -30.37 -11.92 -9.24
C VAL A 102 -31.74 -12.31 -8.71
N ARG A 103 -32.19 -11.61 -7.67
CA ARG A 103 -33.49 -11.79 -7.07
C ARG A 103 -34.36 -10.59 -7.38
N PHE A 104 -35.59 -10.83 -7.79
CA PHE A 104 -36.56 -9.76 -7.98
C PHE A 104 -36.97 -9.16 -6.62
N ILE A 105 -36.91 -7.83 -6.47
CA ILE A 105 -37.44 -7.16 -5.28
C ILE A 105 -38.93 -6.91 -5.56
N PRO A 106 -39.86 -7.47 -4.77
CA PRO A 106 -41.28 -7.30 -5.02
C PRO A 106 -41.67 -5.82 -5.12
N THR A 107 -42.23 -5.43 -6.25
CA THR A 107 -42.84 -4.12 -6.43
C THR A 107 -44.20 -4.07 -5.74
N SER A 108 -44.65 -2.86 -5.38
CA SER A 108 -46.01 -2.70 -4.89
C SER A 108 -46.99 -3.17 -5.97
N PRO A 109 -48.01 -3.97 -5.63
CA PRO A 109 -49.01 -4.39 -6.60
C PRO A 109 -49.67 -3.17 -7.27
N GLU A 110 -49.85 -3.22 -8.58
CA GLU A 110 -50.70 -2.25 -9.28
C GLU A 110 -52.15 -2.67 -9.03
N VAL A 111 -52.99 -1.78 -8.53
CA VAL A 111 -54.38 -2.07 -8.15
C VAL A 111 -55.27 -0.97 -8.74
N SER A 112 -56.39 -1.34 -9.37
CA SER A 112 -57.39 -0.40 -9.84
C SER A 112 -58.07 0.32 -8.68
N ASP A 113 -58.61 1.52 -8.91
CA ASP A 113 -59.28 2.32 -7.87
C ASP A 113 -60.42 1.56 -7.18
N ASP A 114 -61.13 0.70 -7.93
CA ASP A 114 -62.23 -0.13 -7.43
C ASP A 114 -61.76 -1.45 -6.78
N GLY A 115 -60.46 -1.75 -6.80
CA GLY A 115 -59.85 -2.94 -6.21
C GLY A 115 -60.12 -4.24 -6.96
N LYS A 116 -60.77 -4.21 -8.12
CA LYS A 116 -61.20 -5.42 -8.85
C LYS A 116 -60.15 -5.97 -9.81
N SER A 117 -59.22 -5.14 -10.25
CA SER A 117 -58.11 -5.54 -11.11
C SER A 117 -56.80 -5.23 -10.42
N PHE A 118 -55.90 -6.20 -10.34
CA PHE A 118 -54.57 -5.97 -9.80
C PHE A 118 -53.51 -6.86 -10.46
N LYS A 119 -52.28 -6.35 -10.49
CA LYS A 119 -51.09 -7.05 -11.00
C LYS A 119 -50.10 -7.22 -9.86
N ILE A 120 -49.69 -8.47 -9.61
CA ILE A 120 -48.69 -8.83 -8.60
C ILE A 120 -47.47 -9.41 -9.33
N GLN A 121 -46.29 -8.87 -9.06
CA GLN A 121 -45.02 -9.39 -9.56
C GLN A 121 -44.13 -9.75 -8.37
N VAL A 122 -43.63 -10.99 -8.35
CA VAL A 122 -42.73 -11.51 -7.31
C VAL A 122 -41.65 -12.36 -7.95
N ASP A 123 -40.55 -12.56 -7.22
CA ASP A 123 -39.54 -13.56 -7.58
C ASP A 123 -40.15 -14.97 -7.55
N ALA A 124 -39.65 -15.89 -8.38
CA ALA A 124 -40.09 -17.28 -8.38
C ALA A 124 -39.94 -17.95 -6.99
N LYS A 125 -38.92 -17.57 -6.21
CA LYS A 125 -38.74 -18.06 -4.84
C LYS A 125 -39.84 -17.58 -3.89
N ASP A 126 -40.51 -16.48 -4.21
CA ASP A 126 -41.51 -15.81 -3.38
C ASP A 126 -42.96 -16.07 -3.85
N GLU A 127 -43.18 -16.97 -4.80
CA GLU A 127 -44.51 -17.32 -5.35
C GLU A 127 -45.56 -17.62 -4.26
N LYS A 128 -45.13 -18.31 -3.19
CA LYS A 128 -45.99 -18.67 -2.04
C LYS A 128 -46.55 -17.46 -1.29
N THR A 129 -46.02 -16.27 -1.51
CA THR A 129 -46.49 -15.03 -0.87
C THR A 129 -47.68 -14.40 -1.60
N VAL A 130 -47.89 -14.74 -2.89
CA VAL A 130 -48.94 -14.15 -3.74
C VAL A 130 -50.35 -14.27 -3.14
N PRO A 131 -50.79 -15.42 -2.60
CA PRO A 131 -52.11 -15.53 -1.98
C PRO A 131 -52.28 -14.57 -0.80
N LYS A 132 -51.24 -14.39 0.03
CA LYS A 132 -51.28 -13.46 1.17
C LYS A 132 -51.37 -12.01 0.72
N ILE A 133 -50.66 -11.64 -0.34
CA ILE A 133 -50.71 -10.28 -0.92
C ILE A 133 -52.12 -10.02 -1.45
N ARG A 134 -52.69 -10.97 -2.19
CA ARG A 134 -54.05 -10.91 -2.72
C ARG A 134 -55.10 -10.67 -1.63
N THR A 135 -55.12 -11.49 -0.59
CA THR A 135 -56.09 -11.32 0.52
C THR A 135 -55.96 -9.96 1.20
N LYS A 136 -54.75 -9.39 1.29
CA LYS A 136 -54.54 -8.03 1.83
C LYS A 136 -55.15 -6.95 0.92
N ILE A 137 -55.02 -7.08 -0.40
CA ILE A 137 -55.61 -6.14 -1.36
C ILE A 137 -57.14 -6.17 -1.25
N LEU A 138 -57.76 -7.36 -1.32
CA LEU A 138 -59.21 -7.52 -1.25
C LEU A 138 -59.79 -6.94 0.05
N LYS A 139 -59.16 -7.23 1.19
CA LYS A 139 -59.57 -6.65 2.49
C LYS A 139 -59.49 -5.13 2.52
N ARG A 140 -58.47 -4.53 1.90
CA ARG A 140 -58.30 -3.06 1.87
C ARG A 140 -59.40 -2.37 1.07
N HIS A 141 -59.95 -3.04 0.06
CA HIS A 141 -61.03 -2.53 -0.78
C HIS A 141 -62.42 -3.05 -0.37
N ASN A 142 -62.56 -3.63 0.83
CA ASN A 142 -63.81 -4.21 1.35
C ASN A 142 -64.46 -5.27 0.43
N ILE A 143 -63.64 -6.00 -0.32
CA ILE A 143 -64.09 -7.09 -1.18
C ILE A 143 -64.00 -8.40 -0.40
N ASP A 144 -65.14 -9.09 -0.29
CA ASP A 144 -65.23 -10.40 0.33
C ASP A 144 -64.74 -11.48 -0.66
N GLU A 145 -63.55 -12.04 -0.40
CA GLU A 145 -62.92 -13.07 -1.22
C GLU A 145 -63.81 -14.31 -1.43
N THR A 146 -64.79 -14.56 -0.54
CA THR A 146 -65.73 -15.70 -0.68
C THR A 146 -66.89 -15.43 -1.64
N LYS A 147 -67.11 -14.16 -2.00
CA LYS A 147 -68.24 -13.71 -2.83
C LYS A 147 -67.83 -13.32 -4.25
N VAL A 148 -66.55 -13.43 -4.58
CA VAL A 148 -66.01 -13.04 -5.87
C VAL A 148 -65.32 -14.23 -6.54
N GLN A 149 -65.54 -14.38 -7.84
CA GLN A 149 -64.77 -15.31 -8.65
C GLN A 149 -63.48 -14.61 -9.08
N ILE A 150 -62.34 -15.16 -8.68
CA ILE A 150 -61.04 -14.65 -9.12
C ILE A 150 -60.70 -15.29 -10.47
N VAL A 151 -60.62 -14.46 -11.50
CA VAL A 151 -60.04 -14.83 -12.79
C VAL A 151 -58.60 -14.34 -12.76
N ALA A 152 -57.65 -15.26 -12.83
CA ALA A 152 -56.23 -14.96 -12.75
C ALA A 152 -55.48 -15.59 -13.91
N ASP A 153 -54.66 -14.78 -14.58
CA ASP A 153 -53.66 -15.26 -15.52
C ASP A 153 -52.31 -15.35 -14.80
N TYR A 154 -51.64 -16.49 -14.97
CA TYR A 154 -50.33 -16.75 -14.39
C TYR A 154 -49.30 -16.91 -15.49
N GLN A 155 -48.23 -16.12 -15.41
CA GLN A 155 -47.11 -16.19 -16.35
C GLN A 155 -45.80 -16.27 -15.59
N VAL A 156 -45.00 -17.29 -15.90
CA VAL A 156 -43.60 -17.36 -15.48
C VAL A 156 -42.76 -16.72 -16.58
N VAL A 157 -42.03 -15.67 -16.24
CA VAL A 157 -41.08 -15.03 -17.14
C VAL A 157 -39.67 -15.48 -16.75
N LYS A 158 -38.99 -16.14 -17.67
CA LYS A 158 -37.57 -16.47 -17.52
C LYS A 158 -36.76 -15.41 -18.27
N ILE A 159 -35.84 -14.76 -17.55
CA ILE A 159 -34.91 -13.79 -18.13
C ILE A 159 -33.56 -14.48 -18.21
N ASP A 160 -33.17 -14.89 -19.41
CA ASP A 160 -31.85 -15.46 -19.65
C ASP A 160 -30.81 -14.32 -19.70
N ARG A 161 -29.76 -14.43 -18.87
CA ARG A 161 -28.66 -13.45 -18.75
C ARG A 161 -29.17 -12.01 -18.47
N PRO A 162 -29.80 -11.77 -17.31
CA PRO A 162 -30.30 -10.45 -16.98
C PRO A 162 -29.17 -9.42 -16.92
N GLU A 163 -29.36 -8.29 -17.61
CA GLU A 163 -28.50 -7.13 -17.46
C GLU A 163 -29.00 -6.30 -16.28
N VAL A 164 -28.15 -6.14 -15.25
CA VAL A 164 -28.48 -5.38 -14.05
C VAL A 164 -27.67 -4.10 -14.04
N ARG A 165 -28.37 -2.97 -14.00
CA ARG A 165 -27.76 -1.66 -13.79
C ARG A 165 -27.67 -1.39 -12.30
N MET A 166 -26.47 -1.09 -11.82
CA MET A 166 -26.19 -0.76 -10.42
C MET A 166 -25.56 0.63 -10.31
N GLN A 167 -25.76 1.27 -9.16
CA GLN A 167 -25.11 2.55 -8.82
C GLN A 167 -24.39 2.41 -7.49
N PHE A 168 -23.12 2.81 -7.46
CA PHE A 168 -22.29 2.81 -6.26
C PHE A 168 -21.90 4.24 -5.91
N ALA A 169 -21.89 4.55 -4.61
CA ALA A 169 -21.35 5.80 -4.09
C ALA A 169 -19.90 5.56 -3.65
N ILE A 170 -18.99 6.41 -4.12
CA ILE A 170 -17.59 6.43 -3.70
C ILE A 170 -17.41 7.55 -2.69
N ASP A 171 -17.02 7.21 -1.47
CA ASP A 171 -16.73 8.19 -0.43
C ASP A 171 -15.33 8.80 -0.67
N ILE A 172 -15.29 10.11 -0.85
CA ILE A 172 -14.04 10.82 -1.16
C ILE A 172 -13.38 11.46 0.07
N LYS A 173 -14.04 11.45 1.24
CA LYS A 173 -13.57 12.14 2.46
C LYS A 173 -13.42 11.21 3.65
N SER A 174 -14.48 10.47 4.00
CA SER A 174 -14.58 9.86 5.33
C SER A 174 -13.56 8.75 5.56
N TYR A 175 -13.20 8.00 4.53
CA TYR A 175 -12.15 6.95 4.60
C TYR A 175 -10.77 7.49 5.04
N LYS A 176 -10.48 8.79 4.82
CA LYS A 176 -9.17 9.39 5.12
C LYS A 176 -8.84 9.36 6.61
N ILE A 177 -9.84 9.28 7.49
CA ILE A 177 -9.60 9.13 8.94
C ILE A 177 -8.92 7.80 9.28
N GLY A 178 -9.19 6.72 8.53
CA GLY A 178 -8.48 5.45 8.68
C GLY A 178 -7.03 5.53 8.21
N LEU A 179 -6.74 6.31 7.17
CA LEU A 179 -5.36 6.58 6.73
C LEU A 179 -4.60 7.43 7.76
N LEU A 180 -5.27 8.43 8.34
CA LEU A 180 -4.72 9.24 9.43
C LEU A 180 -4.37 8.40 10.66
N LYS A 181 -5.24 7.44 11.01
CA LYS A 181 -5.03 6.47 12.09
C LYS A 181 -3.75 5.68 11.89
N ILE A 182 -3.61 5.05 10.72
CA ILE A 182 -2.41 4.28 10.34
C ILE A 182 -1.15 5.14 10.45
N ALA A 183 -1.17 6.35 9.87
CA ALA A 183 -0.03 7.26 9.89
C ALA A 183 0.34 7.71 11.31
N TYR A 184 -0.67 8.11 12.11
CA TYR A 184 -0.50 8.57 13.47
C TYR A 184 0.11 7.48 14.36
N GLU A 185 -0.47 6.28 14.32
CA GLU A 185 -0.01 5.15 15.13
C GLU A 185 1.39 4.69 14.74
N PHE A 186 1.70 4.69 13.43
CA PHE A 186 3.05 4.38 12.96
C PHE A 186 4.07 5.39 13.47
N ALA A 187 3.80 6.69 13.34
CA ALA A 187 4.68 7.74 13.84
C ALA A 187 4.82 7.69 15.37
N ALA A 188 3.72 7.53 16.11
CA ALA A 188 3.72 7.51 17.57
C ALA A 188 4.42 6.30 18.17
N ASP A 189 4.41 5.14 17.50
CA ASP A 189 5.17 3.97 17.94
C ASP A 189 6.67 4.09 17.61
N LYS A 190 7.01 4.60 16.42
CA LYS A 190 8.39 4.56 15.92
C LYS A 190 9.22 5.78 16.28
N ILE A 191 8.60 6.92 16.55
CA ILE A 191 9.30 8.17 16.83
C ILE A 191 9.10 8.54 18.30
N LYS A 192 10.19 8.44 19.07
CA LYS A 192 10.20 8.83 20.48
C LYS A 192 9.87 10.32 20.63
N GLY A 193 8.92 10.64 21.50
CA GLY A 193 8.49 12.02 21.78
C GLY A 193 7.51 12.59 20.75
N TYR A 194 7.15 11.86 19.68
CA TYR A 194 6.20 12.34 18.68
C TYR A 194 4.84 12.72 19.27
N THR A 195 4.38 12.01 20.31
CA THR A 195 3.08 12.29 20.94
C THR A 195 2.99 13.67 21.60
N ASP A 196 4.13 14.32 21.86
CA ASP A 196 4.18 15.66 22.43
C ASP A 196 4.00 16.76 21.38
N ASP A 197 4.12 16.41 20.09
CA ASP A 197 4.00 17.32 18.96
C ASP A 197 2.59 17.96 18.89
N PRO A 198 2.49 19.27 18.57
CA PRO A 198 1.21 19.93 18.40
C PRO A 198 0.30 19.27 17.36
N ILE A 199 0.84 18.85 16.22
CA ILE A 199 0.07 18.17 15.17
C ILE A 199 -0.36 16.78 15.65
N ALA A 200 0.54 16.05 16.32
CA ALA A 200 0.20 14.73 16.88
C ALA A 200 -0.98 14.82 17.87
N LYS A 201 -1.04 15.87 18.70
CA LYS A 201 -2.15 16.10 19.64
C LYS A 201 -3.48 16.37 18.93
N ILE A 202 -3.44 17.12 17.82
CA ILE A 202 -4.62 17.34 16.97
C ILE A 202 -5.10 15.99 16.42
N TYR A 203 -4.20 15.21 15.83
CA TYR A 203 -4.53 13.92 15.21
C TYR A 203 -5.09 12.92 16.24
N ALA A 204 -4.43 12.79 17.40
CA ALA A 204 -4.94 11.98 18.50
C ALA A 204 -6.36 12.38 18.92
N SER A 205 -6.65 13.70 18.96
CA SER A 205 -8.01 14.17 19.28
C SER A 205 -9.02 13.84 18.20
N ILE A 206 -8.69 14.01 16.91
CA ILE A 206 -9.59 13.66 15.79
C ILE A 206 -9.93 12.17 15.86
N LEU A 207 -8.91 11.33 16.05
CA LEU A 207 -9.05 9.87 16.12
C LEU A 207 -9.83 9.42 17.35
N ARG A 208 -9.60 10.04 18.51
CA ARG A 208 -10.34 9.76 19.75
C ARG A 208 -11.82 10.06 19.62
N ASP A 209 -12.16 11.13 18.91
CA ASP A 209 -13.55 11.55 18.69
C ASP A 209 -14.21 10.73 17.57
N GLY A 210 -13.40 10.16 16.66
CA GLY A 210 -13.87 9.33 15.55
C GLY A 210 -14.75 10.11 14.57
N ASN A 211 -14.51 11.41 14.41
CA ASN A 211 -15.36 12.30 13.62
C ASN A 211 -14.67 12.74 12.31
N PRO A 212 -15.10 12.23 11.14
CA PRO A 212 -14.54 12.61 9.83
C PRO A 212 -14.74 14.07 9.45
N ASP A 213 -15.71 14.78 10.04
CA ASP A 213 -15.94 16.20 9.75
C ASP A 213 -14.75 17.06 10.18
N ARG A 214 -13.94 16.57 11.12
CA ARG A 214 -12.71 17.23 11.60
C ARG A 214 -11.49 17.00 10.72
N LEU A 215 -11.61 16.27 9.62
CA LEU A 215 -10.46 15.98 8.73
C LEU A 215 -9.88 17.24 8.08
N ASP A 216 -10.62 18.35 8.06
CA ASP A 216 -10.12 19.64 7.57
C ASP A 216 -9.07 20.27 8.52
N GLU A 217 -8.96 19.76 9.76
CA GLU A 217 -7.88 20.09 10.72
C GLU A 217 -6.60 19.26 10.46
N ALA A 218 -6.65 18.26 9.58
CA ALA A 218 -5.52 17.40 9.25
C ALA A 218 -4.85 17.77 7.92
N PHE A 219 -3.53 17.62 7.86
CA PHE A 219 -2.71 18.10 6.75
C PHE A 219 -2.44 16.98 5.73
N PHE A 220 -3.45 16.70 4.91
CA PHE A 220 -3.31 15.77 3.78
C PHE A 220 -2.68 16.47 2.57
N GLU A 221 -1.62 15.89 2.03
CA GLU A 221 -0.96 16.37 0.81
C GLU A 221 -1.43 15.53 -0.39
N GLY A 222 -2.05 16.19 -1.36
CA GLY A 222 -2.67 15.53 -2.50
C GLY A 222 -3.87 14.64 -2.13
N ASP A 223 -4.28 13.79 -3.07
CA ASP A 223 -5.41 12.88 -2.88
C ASP A 223 -4.99 11.41 -3.00
N GLY A 224 -5.28 10.63 -1.97
CA GLY A 224 -4.86 9.24 -1.85
C GLY A 224 -5.32 8.33 -3.00
N MET A 225 -6.50 8.54 -3.56
CA MET A 225 -7.00 7.73 -4.69
C MET A 225 -6.32 8.12 -5.99
N THR A 226 -6.16 9.42 -6.24
CA THR A 226 -5.50 9.93 -7.44
C THR A 226 -4.02 9.51 -7.49
N ASN A 227 -3.40 9.43 -6.32
CA ASN A 227 -2.01 9.05 -6.13
C ASN A 227 -1.77 7.53 -6.05
N ALA A 228 -2.80 6.69 -6.18
CA ALA A 228 -2.69 5.24 -5.94
C ALA A 228 -1.58 4.55 -6.75
N ASN A 229 -1.30 5.06 -7.96
CA ASN A 229 -0.27 4.53 -8.86
C ASN A 229 1.13 5.12 -8.63
N LEU A 230 1.33 5.97 -7.63
CA LEU A 230 2.67 6.50 -7.31
C LEU A 230 3.59 5.38 -6.83
N ASN A 231 4.73 5.23 -7.49
CA ASN A 231 5.77 4.30 -7.07
C ASN A 231 6.62 4.92 -5.96
N ILE A 232 6.61 4.28 -4.79
CA ILE A 232 7.44 4.71 -3.65
C ILE A 232 8.81 4.05 -3.82
N LEU A 233 9.89 4.85 -3.84
CA LEU A 233 11.28 4.38 -3.92
C LEU A 233 11.48 3.29 -5.00
N GLU A 234 11.06 3.57 -6.24
CA GLU A 234 10.98 2.56 -7.32
C GLU A 234 12.28 1.80 -7.59
N SER A 235 13.44 2.39 -7.33
CA SER A 235 14.74 1.74 -7.46
C SER A 235 14.98 0.61 -6.46
N ILE A 236 14.24 0.59 -5.34
CA ILE A 236 14.48 -0.27 -4.17
C ILE A 236 13.24 -1.12 -3.84
N ILE A 237 12.02 -0.64 -4.11
CA ILE A 237 10.78 -1.33 -3.74
C ILE A 237 10.07 -1.84 -4.99
N ASP A 238 9.66 -3.11 -4.98
CA ASP A 238 8.79 -3.67 -6.01
C ASP A 238 7.34 -3.19 -5.81
N ASN A 239 7.01 -2.09 -6.46
CA ASN A 239 5.67 -1.50 -6.41
C ASN A 239 4.63 -2.28 -7.24
N SER A 240 5.05 -3.31 -8.01
CA SER A 240 4.12 -4.18 -8.73
C SER A 240 3.47 -5.23 -7.81
N ASN A 241 4.10 -5.51 -6.66
CA ASN A 241 3.54 -6.40 -5.66
C ASN A 241 2.42 -5.70 -4.86
N THR A 242 1.18 -6.02 -5.22
CA THR A 242 -0.03 -5.48 -4.57
C THR A 242 -0.50 -6.30 -3.37
N ASP A 243 0.21 -7.38 -3.01
CA ASP A 243 -0.04 -8.18 -1.80
C ASP A 243 0.58 -7.57 -0.53
N ARG A 244 0.74 -6.24 -0.54
CA ARG A 244 1.47 -5.49 0.47
C ARG A 244 0.85 -4.14 0.76
N HIS A 245 1.23 -3.59 1.90
CA HIS A 245 1.06 -2.19 2.25
C HIS A 245 2.40 -1.58 2.58
N ILE A 246 2.58 -0.31 2.25
CA ILE A 246 3.83 0.41 2.47
C ILE A 246 3.53 1.63 3.33
N LEU A 247 4.25 1.75 4.44
CA LEU A 247 4.26 2.96 5.27
C LEU A 247 5.66 3.57 5.21
N LEU A 248 5.77 4.88 5.03
CA LEU A 248 7.07 5.56 4.92
C LEU A 248 7.05 6.86 5.70
N LEU A 249 7.94 6.96 6.69
CA LEU A 249 8.23 8.20 7.39
C LEU A 249 9.43 8.87 6.71
N ALA A 250 9.28 10.14 6.36
CA ALA A 250 10.35 10.93 5.76
C ALA A 250 10.32 12.36 6.29
N ASN A 251 11.50 12.91 6.55
CA ASN A 251 11.69 14.34 6.75
C ASN A 251 11.88 14.97 5.36
N LEU A 252 11.08 15.97 5.03
CA LEU A 252 11.16 16.71 3.77
C LEU A 252 11.05 18.20 4.09
N HIS A 253 12.07 18.97 3.73
CA HIS A 253 12.10 20.42 3.98
C HIS A 253 11.82 20.77 5.46
N GLU A 254 12.53 20.09 6.37
CA GLU A 254 12.44 20.28 7.83
C GLU A 254 11.09 19.88 8.46
N LYS A 255 10.25 19.14 7.74
CA LYS A 255 8.95 18.66 8.23
C LYS A 255 8.85 17.15 8.12
N LEU A 256 8.17 16.53 9.08
CA LEU A 256 7.92 15.09 9.05
C LEU A 256 6.65 14.78 8.27
N TYR A 257 6.73 13.80 7.37
CA TYR A 257 5.61 13.25 6.62
C TYR A 257 5.51 11.74 6.79
N CYS A 258 4.29 11.22 6.74
CA CYS A 258 4.01 9.80 6.60
C CYS A 258 3.28 9.56 5.28
N ILE A 259 3.79 8.65 4.46
CA ILE A 259 3.10 8.11 3.29
C ILE A 259 2.47 6.78 3.70
N VAL A 260 1.16 6.65 3.45
CA VAL A 260 0.38 5.43 3.67
C VAL A 260 -0.09 4.92 2.31
N LYS A 261 0.50 3.82 1.84
CA LYS A 261 0.09 3.14 0.61
C LYS A 261 -0.55 1.79 0.94
N LEU A 262 -1.84 1.67 0.60
CA LEU A 262 -2.63 0.46 0.83
C LEU A 262 -2.98 -0.19 -0.50
N PHE A 263 -2.46 -1.40 -0.71
CA PHE A 263 -2.55 -2.12 -1.98
C PHE A 263 -2.01 -1.23 -3.12
N ASP A 264 -2.71 -1.24 -4.24
CA ASP A 264 -2.65 -0.31 -5.36
C ASP A 264 -3.85 0.66 -5.40
N LYS A 265 -4.58 0.82 -4.28
CA LYS A 265 -5.85 1.59 -4.25
C LYS A 265 -5.72 2.97 -3.62
N PHE A 266 -4.78 3.14 -2.69
CA PHE A 266 -4.54 4.42 -2.01
C PHE A 266 -3.05 4.64 -1.80
N CYS A 267 -2.60 5.88 -2.00
CA CYS A 267 -1.28 6.36 -1.60
C CYS A 267 -1.41 7.80 -1.07
N GLN A 268 -1.55 7.96 0.24
CA GLN A 268 -1.79 9.25 0.87
C GLN A 268 -0.56 9.72 1.62
N MET A 269 -0.11 10.94 1.34
CA MET A 269 0.90 11.63 2.12
C MET A 269 0.22 12.53 3.16
N ILE A 270 0.68 12.47 4.40
CA ILE A 270 0.13 13.21 5.54
C ILE A 270 1.29 13.91 6.24
N ARG A 271 1.20 15.22 6.44
CA ARG A 271 2.18 15.94 7.27
C ARG A 271 1.95 15.58 8.72
N MET A 272 2.97 15.03 9.37
CA MET A 272 2.90 14.55 10.74
C MET A 272 3.42 15.57 11.75
N SER A 273 4.32 16.47 11.34
CA SER A 273 4.89 17.54 12.16
C SER A 273 5.41 18.69 11.28
N ASP A 274 5.49 19.90 11.85
CA ASP A 274 6.25 21.03 11.29
C ASP A 274 7.72 21.04 11.78
N SER A 275 8.20 19.92 12.32
CA SER A 275 9.59 19.70 12.71
C SER A 275 10.11 18.39 12.11
N SER A 276 11.42 18.30 11.92
CA SER A 276 12.09 17.06 11.52
C SER A 276 12.40 16.18 12.74
N TYR A 277 12.36 14.87 12.50
CA TYR A 277 12.75 13.86 13.49
C TYR A 277 13.90 13.05 12.93
N GLY A 278 15.12 13.57 13.08
CA GLY A 278 16.34 13.01 12.48
C GLY A 278 16.83 13.82 11.28
N GLU A 279 17.63 13.19 10.43
CA GLU A 279 18.16 13.78 9.20
C GLU A 279 17.07 13.93 8.13
N ASP A 280 17.29 14.85 7.19
CA ASP A 280 16.39 15.03 6.04
C ASP A 280 16.43 13.77 5.14
N GLY A 281 15.28 13.41 4.55
CA GLY A 281 15.10 12.19 3.76
C GLY A 281 14.36 11.07 4.50
N LEU A 282 14.63 9.83 4.10
CA LEU A 282 13.96 8.64 4.65
C LEU A 282 14.29 8.46 6.13
N VAL A 283 13.25 8.39 6.97
CA VAL A 283 13.39 8.06 8.40
C VAL A 283 13.20 6.57 8.61
N LEU A 284 12.09 6.01 8.12
CA LEU A 284 11.76 4.60 8.30
C LEU A 284 10.77 4.13 7.23
N LEU A 285 10.99 2.94 6.69
CA LEU A 285 10.06 2.22 5.83
C LEU A 285 9.46 1.04 6.60
N ALA A 286 8.16 0.79 6.46
CA ALA A 286 7.53 -0.45 6.84
C ALA A 286 6.89 -1.10 5.61
N ILE A 287 7.18 -2.39 5.39
CA ILE A 287 6.53 -3.22 4.38
C ILE A 287 5.71 -4.26 5.11
N ASN A 288 4.39 -4.12 5.04
CA ASN A 288 3.43 -5.08 5.57
C ASN A 288 3.01 -6.01 4.44
N ASP A 289 3.58 -7.21 4.41
CA ASP A 289 3.34 -8.23 3.39
C ASP A 289 2.35 -9.27 3.94
N PHE A 290 1.13 -9.27 3.39
CA PHE A 290 0.06 -10.13 3.87
C PHE A 290 0.02 -11.49 3.19
N ALA A 291 0.82 -11.71 2.14
CA ALA A 291 1.06 -13.05 1.60
C ALA A 291 2.02 -13.85 2.50
N SER A 292 2.99 -13.17 3.12
CA SER A 292 3.95 -13.76 4.08
C SER A 292 3.58 -13.56 5.55
N HIS A 293 2.43 -12.94 5.83
CA HIS A 293 1.90 -12.72 7.18
C HIS A 293 2.86 -11.98 8.13
N LYS A 294 3.58 -10.97 7.63
CA LYS A 294 4.55 -10.21 8.42
C LYS A 294 4.63 -8.74 8.04
N CYS A 295 5.17 -7.93 8.96
CA CYS A 295 5.56 -6.57 8.69
C CYS A 295 7.03 -6.36 9.05
N ASP A 296 7.83 -5.99 8.05
CA ASP A 296 9.26 -5.70 8.20
C ASP A 296 9.50 -4.19 8.22
N PHE A 297 10.51 -3.76 8.98
CA PHE A 297 10.90 -2.35 9.11
C PHE A 297 12.32 -2.16 8.63
N TYR A 298 12.56 -1.07 7.90
CA TYR A 298 13.87 -0.78 7.33
C TYR A 298 14.24 0.68 7.60
N SER A 299 15.35 0.88 8.30
CA SER A 299 16.06 2.16 8.25
C SER A 299 16.72 2.34 6.86
N PRO A 300 17.19 3.54 6.50
CA PRO A 300 17.98 3.74 5.28
C PRO A 300 19.17 2.77 5.17
N THR A 301 19.86 2.52 6.27
CA THR A 301 20.99 1.58 6.30
C THR A 301 20.56 0.13 6.10
N ASP A 302 19.41 -0.27 6.67
CA ASP A 302 18.88 -1.62 6.47
C ASP A 302 18.48 -1.84 5.02
N LEU A 303 17.84 -0.84 4.38
CA LEU A 303 17.49 -0.92 2.96
C LEU A 303 18.70 -1.16 2.06
N ILE A 304 19.79 -0.42 2.27
CA ILE A 304 21.01 -0.62 1.48
C ILE A 304 21.52 -2.06 1.63
N LYS A 305 21.49 -2.61 2.85
CA LYS A 305 21.98 -3.97 3.12
C LYS A 305 21.11 -5.05 2.50
N VAL A 306 19.79 -4.91 2.56
CA VAL A 306 18.87 -5.95 2.07
C VAL A 306 18.60 -5.88 0.57
N THR A 307 18.87 -4.72 -0.05
CA THR A 307 18.65 -4.53 -1.49
C THR A 307 19.92 -4.59 -2.32
N SER A 308 21.10 -4.35 -1.72
CA SER A 308 22.37 -4.48 -2.45
C SER A 308 22.61 -5.94 -2.86
N TYR A 309 22.70 -6.17 -4.17
CA TYR A 309 22.85 -7.50 -4.75
C TYR A 309 24.25 -7.73 -5.32
N CYS A 310 24.81 -6.74 -5.99
CA CYS A 310 26.13 -6.84 -6.61
C CYS A 310 26.83 -5.48 -6.60
N GLU A 311 28.07 -5.45 -6.11
CA GLU A 311 28.98 -4.33 -6.28
C GLU A 311 30.13 -4.76 -7.19
N PHE A 312 30.37 -4.01 -8.26
CA PHE A 312 31.51 -4.23 -9.12
C PHE A 312 32.08 -2.92 -9.66
N THR A 313 33.36 -2.97 -10.04
CA THR A 313 34.06 -1.85 -10.65
C THR A 313 34.28 -2.13 -12.14
N MET A 314 33.95 -1.15 -12.97
CA MET A 314 34.41 -1.07 -14.35
C MET A 314 35.53 -0.02 -14.45
N PHE A 315 36.40 -0.14 -15.42
CA PHE A 315 37.47 0.84 -15.63
C PHE A 315 37.71 1.07 -17.11
N LYS A 316 38.29 2.23 -17.42
CA LYS A 316 38.75 2.58 -18.76
C LYS A 316 40.24 2.86 -18.70
N LEU A 317 41.02 2.13 -19.49
CA LEU A 317 42.45 2.36 -19.63
C LEU A 317 42.74 3.40 -20.71
N ASN A 318 43.99 3.83 -20.80
CA ASN A 318 44.48 4.47 -22.00
C ASN A 318 44.52 3.50 -23.19
N ASP A 319 44.63 4.05 -24.40
CA ASP A 319 44.45 3.29 -25.63
C ASP A 319 45.49 2.15 -25.76
N GLU A 320 46.73 2.41 -25.32
CA GLU A 320 47.79 1.39 -25.24
C GLU A 320 47.49 0.30 -24.20
N GLY A 321 47.03 0.69 -23.00
CA GLY A 321 46.69 -0.24 -21.94
C GLY A 321 45.49 -1.12 -22.29
N GLN A 322 44.49 -0.54 -22.95
CA GLN A 322 43.31 -1.26 -23.43
C GLN A 322 43.70 -2.27 -24.51
N ALA A 323 44.47 -1.86 -25.53
CA ALA A 323 44.94 -2.76 -26.58
C ALA A 323 45.77 -3.92 -26.02
N TYR A 324 46.56 -3.67 -24.97
CA TYR A 324 47.26 -4.73 -24.26
C TYR A 324 46.29 -5.69 -23.56
N LEU A 325 45.34 -5.18 -22.75
CA LEU A 325 44.40 -6.03 -22.02
C LEU A 325 43.55 -6.89 -22.97
N ASP A 326 43.06 -6.31 -24.07
CA ASP A 326 42.26 -6.99 -25.10
C ASP A 326 43.04 -8.13 -25.75
N ALA A 327 44.34 -7.94 -26.02
CA ALA A 327 45.21 -8.97 -26.59
C ALA A 327 45.47 -10.15 -25.63
N GLN A 328 45.21 -9.97 -24.33
CA GLN A 328 45.49 -10.97 -23.31
C GLN A 328 44.21 -11.63 -22.74
N ILE A 329 43.02 -11.08 -23.01
CA ILE A 329 41.74 -11.47 -22.39
C ILE A 329 41.36 -12.96 -22.58
N SER A 330 41.94 -13.63 -23.59
CA SER A 330 41.73 -15.05 -23.88
C SER A 330 42.66 -16.00 -23.11
N LYS A 331 43.60 -15.48 -22.32
CA LYS A 331 44.53 -16.26 -21.50
C LYS A 331 43.99 -16.41 -20.08
N GLU A 332 44.04 -17.63 -19.54
CA GLU A 332 43.70 -17.89 -18.14
C GLU A 332 44.73 -17.26 -17.19
N GLY A 333 44.27 -16.75 -16.04
CA GLY A 333 45.13 -16.29 -14.93
C GLY A 333 45.47 -14.80 -14.92
N ILE A 334 44.88 -13.99 -15.80
CA ILE A 334 45.10 -12.55 -15.82
C ILE A 334 44.25 -11.84 -14.77
N SER A 335 44.89 -10.99 -13.98
CA SER A 335 44.23 -10.20 -12.93
C SER A 335 45.02 -8.94 -12.61
N PHE A 336 44.45 -8.07 -11.79
CA PHE A 336 45.18 -6.93 -11.23
C PHE A 336 45.69 -7.23 -9.83
N ALA A 337 46.84 -6.65 -9.48
CA ALA A 337 47.34 -6.71 -8.12
C ALA A 337 46.34 -6.04 -7.16
N CYS A 338 45.90 -6.79 -6.15
CA CYS A 338 44.94 -6.37 -5.15
C CYS A 338 45.39 -6.76 -3.74
N THR A 339 44.74 -6.18 -2.74
CA THR A 339 44.92 -6.55 -1.33
C THR A 339 44.30 -7.92 -1.03
N LYS A 340 44.48 -8.42 0.20
CA LYS A 340 43.83 -9.67 0.65
C LYS A 340 42.30 -9.59 0.62
N ASP A 341 41.75 -8.38 0.72
CA ASP A 341 40.32 -8.10 0.69
C ASP A 341 39.82 -7.80 -0.73
N HIS A 342 40.63 -8.10 -1.76
CA HIS A 342 40.33 -7.88 -3.18
C HIS A 342 40.16 -6.40 -3.59
N ASP A 343 40.70 -5.46 -2.82
CA ASP A 343 40.77 -4.04 -3.19
C ASP A 343 41.96 -3.80 -4.13
N ASN A 344 41.71 -3.30 -5.34
CA ASN A 344 42.76 -3.10 -6.34
C ASN A 344 43.81 -2.09 -5.85
N ILE A 345 45.08 -2.36 -6.11
CA ILE A 345 46.18 -1.45 -5.76
C ILE A 345 46.52 -0.59 -6.99
N LEU A 346 46.63 0.71 -6.77
CA LEU A 346 47.06 1.66 -7.79
C LEU A 346 48.53 2.02 -7.60
N TYR A 347 49.25 2.11 -8.72
CA TYR A 347 50.68 2.30 -8.79
C TYR A 347 51.05 3.59 -9.52
N ASP A 348 52.20 4.16 -9.18
CA ASP A 348 52.80 5.25 -9.95
C ASP A 348 53.44 4.73 -11.25
N CYS A 349 53.93 5.63 -12.11
CA CYS A 349 54.60 5.26 -13.37
C CYS A 349 55.92 4.50 -13.20
N LYS A 350 56.43 4.38 -11.97
CA LYS A 350 57.65 3.62 -11.63
C LYS A 350 57.33 2.25 -11.04
N GLY A 351 56.05 1.93 -10.83
CA GLY A 351 55.60 0.68 -10.26
C GLY A 351 55.62 0.65 -8.73
N ASN A 352 55.68 1.79 -8.05
CA ASN A 352 55.51 1.86 -6.59
C ASN A 352 54.02 1.92 -6.25
N PRO A 353 53.53 1.16 -5.25
CA PRO A 353 52.15 1.24 -4.80
C PRO A 353 51.88 2.62 -4.17
N VAL A 354 50.78 3.26 -4.57
CA VAL A 354 50.40 4.61 -4.12
C VAL A 354 49.28 4.53 -3.08
N CYS A 355 48.18 3.87 -3.44
CA CYS A 355 47.00 3.68 -2.60
C CYS A 355 46.14 2.55 -3.17
N THR A 356 45.09 2.18 -2.46
CA THR A 356 44.06 1.30 -3.01
C THR A 356 43.02 2.09 -3.79
N GLU A 357 42.30 1.41 -4.68
CA GLU A 357 41.17 1.96 -5.43
C GLU A 357 40.16 2.62 -4.50
N SER A 358 39.73 1.92 -3.43
CA SER A 358 38.76 2.45 -2.48
C SER A 358 39.21 3.76 -1.82
N ILE A 359 40.51 3.87 -1.47
CA ILE A 359 41.07 5.10 -0.90
C ILE A 359 41.08 6.25 -1.91
N LEU A 360 41.45 5.97 -3.17
CA LEU A 360 41.45 6.99 -4.21
C LEU A 360 40.04 7.51 -4.47
N LEU A 361 39.06 6.62 -4.63
CA LEU A 361 37.69 7.00 -4.93
C LEU A 361 37.08 7.84 -3.80
N LEU A 362 37.29 7.46 -2.54
CA LEU A 362 36.88 8.26 -1.38
C LEU A 362 37.51 9.66 -1.37
N ALA A 363 38.76 9.81 -1.82
CA ALA A 363 39.42 11.10 -1.94
C ALA A 363 38.80 11.94 -3.07
N LEU A 364 38.51 11.32 -4.22
CA LEU A 364 37.88 11.99 -5.36
C LEU A 364 36.45 12.44 -5.05
N GLU A 365 35.66 11.65 -4.32
CA GLU A 365 34.33 12.02 -3.83
C GLU A 365 34.40 13.26 -2.93
N LYS A 366 35.30 13.28 -1.95
CA LYS A 366 35.49 14.44 -1.05
C LYS A 366 35.88 15.72 -1.78
N LEU A 367 36.59 15.58 -2.90
CA LEU A 367 36.97 16.69 -3.78
C LEU A 367 35.90 17.03 -4.82
N LYS A 368 34.77 16.32 -4.84
CA LYS A 368 33.68 16.46 -5.82
C LYS A 368 34.13 16.27 -7.27
N LEU A 369 35.07 15.34 -7.50
CA LEU A 369 35.65 15.02 -8.82
C LEU A 369 34.96 13.81 -9.46
N ILE A 370 33.63 13.87 -9.56
CA ILE A 370 32.80 12.84 -10.20
C ILE A 370 32.45 13.33 -11.61
N LYS A 371 32.68 12.49 -12.62
CA LYS A 371 32.42 12.81 -14.03
C LYS A 371 30.95 12.68 -14.38
N ASP A 372 30.34 11.59 -13.92
CA ASP A 372 28.96 11.25 -14.22
C ASP A 372 28.38 10.33 -13.13
N GLU A 373 27.11 10.54 -12.81
CA GLU A 373 26.32 9.72 -11.89
C GLU A 373 25.05 9.28 -12.60
N ASN A 374 24.89 7.97 -12.76
CA ASN A 374 23.70 7.40 -13.37
C ASN A 374 22.88 6.65 -12.34
N HIS A 375 21.60 7.01 -12.26
CA HIS A 375 20.60 6.37 -11.41
C HIS A 375 19.51 5.78 -12.31
N THR A 376 19.46 4.45 -12.39
CA THR A 376 18.38 3.73 -13.09
C THR A 376 17.68 2.79 -12.13
N SER A 377 16.48 2.32 -12.47
CA SER A 377 15.71 1.40 -11.61
C SER A 377 16.53 0.13 -11.32
N GLY A 378 17.02 0.00 -10.08
CA GLY A 378 17.81 -1.13 -9.62
C GLY A 378 19.32 -1.03 -9.87
N LYS A 379 19.85 0.13 -10.30
CA LYS A 379 21.29 0.30 -10.54
C LYS A 379 21.75 1.73 -10.33
N ILE A 380 22.77 1.91 -9.48
CA ILE A 380 23.46 3.17 -9.25
C ILE A 380 24.90 3.01 -9.74
N SER A 381 25.41 3.97 -10.52
CA SER A 381 26.81 3.97 -10.90
C SER A 381 27.42 5.36 -10.86
N ALA A 382 28.65 5.47 -10.35
CA ALA A 382 29.42 6.71 -10.30
C ALA A 382 30.74 6.53 -11.06
N THR A 383 31.01 7.43 -12.01
CA THR A 383 32.23 7.42 -12.83
C THR A 383 33.18 8.53 -12.41
N TYR A 384 34.43 8.17 -12.16
CA TYR A 384 35.50 9.04 -11.68
C TYR A 384 36.54 9.23 -12.78
N ILE A 385 36.93 10.49 -13.03
CA ILE A 385 38.12 10.77 -13.83
C ILE A 385 39.33 10.57 -12.94
N ILE A 386 40.20 9.65 -13.33
CA ILE A 386 41.41 9.37 -12.58
C ILE A 386 42.49 10.36 -13.00
N PRO A 387 43.13 11.07 -12.05
CA PRO A 387 44.24 11.96 -12.36
C PRO A 387 45.38 11.23 -13.08
N PHE A 388 46.13 11.94 -13.91
CA PHE A 388 47.30 11.35 -14.57
C PHE A 388 48.30 10.80 -13.54
N GLY A 389 48.80 9.59 -13.81
CA GLY A 389 49.85 8.95 -13.00
C GLY A 389 49.42 7.70 -12.23
N TYR A 390 48.13 7.39 -12.16
CA TYR A 390 47.63 6.15 -11.54
C TYR A 390 47.53 5.01 -12.56
N HIS A 391 48.05 3.84 -12.17
CA HIS A 391 48.10 2.65 -13.01
C HIS A 391 47.61 1.43 -12.24
N TYR A 392 46.91 0.51 -12.90
CA TYR A 392 46.79 -0.86 -12.39
C TYR A 392 48.02 -1.67 -12.78
N LEU A 393 48.43 -2.61 -11.91
CA LEU A 393 49.46 -3.59 -12.21
C LEU A 393 48.80 -4.89 -12.69
N CYS A 394 48.89 -5.17 -13.98
CA CYS A 394 48.36 -6.37 -14.61
C CYS A 394 49.33 -7.54 -14.42
N MET A 395 48.83 -8.65 -13.86
CA MET A 395 49.56 -9.86 -13.51
C MET A 395 49.19 -11.00 -14.47
N PRO A 396 50.10 -11.97 -14.72
CA PRO A 396 51.38 -12.18 -14.04
C PRO A 396 52.58 -11.38 -14.56
N GLU A 397 52.49 -10.77 -15.74
CA GLU A 397 53.64 -10.11 -16.40
C GLU A 397 54.10 -8.81 -15.71
N GLY A 398 53.31 -8.28 -14.78
CA GLY A 398 53.65 -7.06 -14.04
C GLY A 398 53.61 -5.80 -14.90
N LYS A 399 52.69 -5.73 -15.87
CA LYS A 399 52.56 -4.56 -16.76
C LYS A 399 51.71 -3.46 -16.11
N LEU A 400 52.23 -2.24 -16.09
CA LEU A 400 51.48 -1.05 -15.64
C LEU A 400 50.53 -0.57 -16.74
N LEU A 401 49.24 -0.47 -16.42
CA LEU A 401 48.20 0.02 -17.33
C LEU A 401 47.59 1.30 -16.76
N MET A 402 47.72 2.42 -17.49
CA MET A 402 47.24 3.71 -17.01
C MET A 402 45.72 3.76 -16.99
N VAL A 403 45.15 4.11 -15.84
CA VAL A 403 43.69 4.19 -15.65
C VAL A 403 43.24 5.61 -15.97
N LYS A 404 42.26 5.74 -16.88
CA LYS A 404 41.62 7.02 -17.24
C LYS A 404 40.36 7.25 -16.43
N GLU A 405 39.54 6.21 -16.29
CA GLU A 405 38.25 6.29 -15.60
C GLU A 405 38.03 5.03 -14.76
N ILE A 406 37.38 5.19 -13.61
CA ILE A 406 36.87 4.09 -12.80
C ILE A 406 35.37 4.33 -12.60
N THR A 407 34.54 3.33 -12.85
CA THR A 407 33.10 3.37 -12.63
C THR A 407 32.73 2.36 -11.57
N LYS A 408 32.26 2.82 -10.42
CA LYS A 408 31.66 1.98 -9.39
C LYS A 408 30.20 1.72 -9.74
N VAL A 409 29.77 0.47 -9.66
CA VAL A 409 28.41 0.04 -10.01
C VAL A 409 27.83 -0.76 -8.85
N ASN A 410 26.68 -0.32 -8.36
CA ASN A 410 25.86 -1.02 -7.39
C ASN A 410 24.54 -1.43 -8.05
N GLU A 411 24.29 -2.73 -8.12
CA GLU A 411 23.01 -3.28 -8.57
C GLU A 411 22.18 -3.72 -7.36
N PHE A 412 20.90 -3.37 -7.40
CA PHE A 412 19.95 -3.58 -6.32
C PHE A 412 18.86 -4.55 -6.76
N ILE A 413 18.54 -5.51 -5.89
CA ILE A 413 17.30 -6.27 -5.97
C ILE A 413 16.22 -5.48 -5.24
N LYS A 414 15.08 -5.31 -5.93
CA LYS A 414 13.91 -4.72 -5.31
C LYS A 414 13.34 -5.66 -4.25
N ILE A 415 12.99 -5.10 -3.10
CA ILE A 415 12.34 -5.84 -2.01
C ILE A 415 10.83 -5.90 -2.15
#